data_AF-A0A7X6NAW8-F1
#
_entry.id   AF-A0A7X6NAW8-F1
#
_cell.length_a   1.000
_cell.length_b   1.000
_cell.length_c   1.000
_cell.angle_alpha   90.00
_cell.angle_beta   90.00
_cell.angle_gamma   90.00
#
_symmetry.space_group_name_H-M   'P 1'
#
loop_
_entity.id
_entity.type
_entity.pdbx_description
1 polymer ?
#
loop_
_entity_poly.entity_id
_entity_poly.type
_entity_poly.pdbx_seq_one_letter_code
_entity_poly.pdbx_strand_id
1 'polypeptide(L)'
;MINKEQEKITKILRCPIETIMALEEKMTKITHKENVIEQLIKENDLITADRLERLGVKNKKTEEIYSAIIKKIIIEDKIFTQKLGNVSAAKIEDCQRVLDFIQNNLPPLYGFFLKKEKAEELFKKEPPQKILAYLGYSSVDEMLQKEDLEEIFAALRFVEDSDWLNNIFFKQYENLTAEDFETREVKLKVLSEKWRVVAEKFVAKKYHNISHLKEFGVIFVIPISLNIPGEILRMFTLILHYYYEVKFYSDVFKQYSNDVDFSQKLITILKGDLGGKLSNDSLKCEWLIIQQYLAKDDENDSRLFIPHINPEAIHWYKAGNDIINFGNLLKDDEEDFSFWRDLDWVGDFFINNEGKEELTSFNLIDNIMTLVKEKERVKYLYHHQEALWNEIFVRYFSREKLEEMIKQNLLKGVIQL
;
A
#
# COMPACT_ATOMS: atom_id res chain seq x y z
N MET A 1 18.29 -31.96 -7.24
CA MET A 1 17.24 -32.64 -6.46
C MET A 1 16.29 -31.56 -6.01
N ILE A 2 14.99 -31.70 -6.28
CA ILE A 2 13.99 -30.76 -5.76
C ILE A 2 13.93 -30.98 -4.26
N ASN A 3 14.09 -29.91 -3.49
CA ASN A 3 13.95 -29.96 -2.03
C ASN A 3 12.54 -29.52 -1.61
N LYS A 4 12.05 -30.07 -0.49
CA LYS A 4 10.71 -29.82 0.07
C LYS A 4 10.44 -28.32 0.28
N GLU A 5 11.46 -27.55 0.64
CA GLU A 5 11.37 -26.09 0.82
C GLU A 5 11.02 -25.39 -0.52
N GLN A 6 11.58 -25.85 -1.64
CA GLN A 6 11.26 -25.32 -2.97
C GLN A 6 9.82 -25.69 -3.40
N GLU A 7 9.36 -26.90 -3.08
CA GLU A 7 7.96 -27.29 -3.31
C GLU A 7 6.99 -26.45 -2.47
N LYS A 8 7.37 -26.11 -1.24
CA LYS A 8 6.55 -25.28 -0.36
C LYS A 8 6.43 -23.85 -0.90
N ILE A 9 7.55 -23.20 -1.25
CA ILE A 9 7.50 -21.82 -1.71
C ILE A 9 6.76 -21.67 -3.03
N THR A 10 6.91 -22.62 -3.94
CA THR A 10 6.21 -22.62 -5.24
C THR A 10 4.72 -22.76 -5.07
N LYS A 11 4.27 -23.58 -4.11
CA LYS A 11 2.86 -23.68 -3.75
C LYS A 11 2.30 -22.38 -3.16
N ILE A 12 3.07 -21.68 -2.32
CA ILE A 12 2.67 -20.37 -1.75
C ILE A 12 2.58 -19.31 -2.86
N LEU A 13 3.58 -19.23 -3.73
CA LEU A 13 3.67 -18.25 -4.82
C LEU A 13 2.89 -18.64 -6.08
N ARG A 14 2.30 -19.84 -6.09
CA ARG A 14 1.53 -20.41 -7.20
C ARG A 14 2.33 -20.44 -8.53
N CYS A 15 3.64 -20.61 -8.45
CA CYS A 15 4.54 -20.63 -9.61
C CYS A 15 5.09 -22.03 -9.89
N PRO A 16 5.52 -22.32 -11.14
CA PRO A 16 6.22 -23.56 -11.46
C PRO A 16 7.52 -23.71 -10.66
N ILE A 17 7.89 -24.95 -10.33
CA ILE A 17 9.14 -25.26 -9.61
C ILE A 17 10.38 -24.82 -10.39
N GLU A 18 10.31 -24.91 -11.72
CA GLU A 18 11.35 -24.49 -12.64
C GLU A 18 11.64 -22.99 -12.52
N THR A 19 10.62 -22.17 -12.22
CA THR A 19 10.78 -20.72 -12.01
C THR A 19 11.69 -20.44 -10.82
N ILE A 20 11.46 -21.11 -9.69
CA ILE A 20 12.27 -20.92 -8.48
C ILE A 20 13.67 -21.49 -8.66
N MET A 21 13.81 -22.69 -9.25
CA MET A 21 15.11 -23.30 -9.51
C MET A 21 15.98 -22.42 -10.43
N ALA A 22 15.40 -21.90 -11.52
CA ALA A 22 16.10 -21.02 -12.44
C ALA A 22 16.47 -19.69 -11.78
N LEU A 23 15.59 -19.14 -10.94
CA LEU A 23 15.87 -17.94 -10.17
C LEU A 23 17.05 -18.15 -9.21
N GLU A 24 17.03 -19.23 -8.42
CA GLU A 24 18.11 -19.54 -7.48
C GLU A 24 19.45 -19.70 -8.19
N GLU A 25 19.49 -20.47 -9.30
CA GLU A 25 20.72 -20.68 -10.07
C GLU A 25 21.31 -19.35 -10.56
N LYS A 26 20.46 -18.47 -11.14
CA LYS A 26 20.89 -17.17 -11.65
C LYS A 26 21.35 -16.25 -10.53
N MET A 27 20.59 -16.17 -9.45
CA MET A 27 20.88 -15.27 -8.33
C MET A 27 22.10 -15.72 -7.54
N THR A 28 22.35 -17.03 -7.41
CA THR A 28 23.60 -17.54 -6.82
C THR A 28 24.81 -17.17 -7.67
N LYS A 29 24.72 -17.22 -9.01
CA LYS A 29 25.80 -16.75 -9.89
C LYS A 29 26.08 -15.25 -9.74
N ILE A 30 25.04 -14.45 -9.53
CA ILE A 30 25.14 -12.98 -9.40
C ILE A 30 25.66 -12.56 -8.02
N THR A 31 25.19 -13.20 -6.96
CA THR A 31 25.39 -12.72 -5.58
C THR A 31 26.35 -13.58 -4.76
N HIS A 32 26.69 -14.77 -5.25
CA HIS A 32 27.43 -15.81 -4.51
C HIS A 32 26.73 -16.28 -3.22
N LYS A 33 25.44 -15.98 -3.06
CA LYS A 33 24.61 -16.49 -1.95
C LYS A 33 23.93 -17.79 -2.38
N GLU A 34 24.07 -18.81 -1.54
CA GLU A 34 23.51 -20.15 -1.76
C GLU A 34 22.46 -20.47 -0.69
N ASN A 35 21.57 -21.42 -0.99
CA ASN A 35 20.54 -21.93 -0.07
C ASN A 35 19.57 -20.85 0.47
N VAL A 36 19.39 -19.76 -0.28
CA VAL A 36 18.57 -18.61 0.16
C VAL A 36 17.11 -19.00 0.35
N ILE A 37 16.52 -19.73 -0.61
CA ILE A 37 15.11 -20.16 -0.51
C ILE A 37 14.92 -21.17 0.62
N GLU A 38 15.85 -22.11 0.77
CA GLU A 38 15.81 -23.09 1.86
C GLU A 38 15.85 -22.40 3.24
N GLN A 39 16.75 -21.43 3.43
CA GLN A 39 16.84 -20.66 4.67
C GLN A 39 15.58 -19.83 4.91
N LEU A 40 15.05 -19.17 3.88
CA LEU A 40 13.84 -18.37 3.95
C LEU A 40 12.64 -19.21 4.43
N ILE A 41 12.45 -20.41 3.87
CA ILE A 41 11.34 -21.28 4.25
C ILE A 41 11.54 -21.88 5.65
N LYS A 42 12.76 -22.25 6.04
CA LYS A 42 13.03 -22.68 7.42
C LYS A 42 12.72 -21.57 8.42
N GLU A 43 13.04 -20.33 8.08
CA GLU A 43 12.71 -19.17 8.92
C GLU A 43 11.20 -18.91 8.96
N ASN A 44 10.49 -18.99 7.83
CA ASN A 44 9.03 -18.95 7.78
C ASN A 44 8.40 -19.95 8.76
N ASP A 45 8.92 -21.18 8.79
CA ASP A 45 8.39 -22.26 9.64
C ASP A 45 8.64 -21.99 11.12
N LEU A 46 9.82 -21.47 11.47
CA LEU A 46 10.15 -21.08 12.84
C LEU A 46 9.28 -19.91 13.32
N ILE A 47 9.13 -18.87 12.49
CA ILE A 47 8.29 -17.71 12.82
C ILE A 47 6.82 -18.14 12.95
N THR A 48 6.33 -18.95 12.00
CA THR A 48 4.95 -19.48 12.04
C THR A 48 4.70 -20.27 13.32
N ALA A 49 5.63 -21.15 13.71
CA ALA A 49 5.51 -21.93 14.95
C ALA A 49 5.45 -21.02 16.19
N ASP A 50 6.33 -20.01 16.28
CA ASP A 50 6.32 -19.01 17.36
C ASP A 50 5.01 -18.23 17.41
N ARG A 51 4.50 -17.76 16.27
CA ARG A 51 3.25 -16.99 16.23
C ARG A 51 2.04 -17.82 16.64
N LEU A 52 1.98 -19.09 16.25
CA LEU A 52 0.92 -20.01 16.71
C LEU A 52 0.96 -20.23 18.22
N GLU A 53 2.16 -20.36 18.80
CA GLU A 53 2.34 -20.48 20.25
C GLU A 53 1.88 -19.22 20.98
N ARG A 54 2.30 -18.04 20.52
CA ARG A 54 1.91 -16.73 21.09
C ARG A 54 0.42 -16.44 20.97
N LEU A 55 -0.24 -16.94 19.93
CA LEU A 55 -1.70 -16.89 19.78
C LEU A 55 -2.44 -17.92 20.65
N GLY A 56 -1.72 -18.88 21.25
CA GLY A 56 -2.32 -19.95 22.05
C GLY A 56 -3.15 -20.94 21.24
N VAL A 57 -2.89 -21.08 19.94
CA VAL A 57 -3.65 -21.96 19.03
C VAL A 57 -3.25 -23.42 19.29
N LYS A 58 -4.24 -24.29 19.53
CA LYS A 58 -4.01 -25.70 19.89
C LYS A 58 -4.17 -26.66 18.72
N ASN A 59 -5.26 -26.55 17.95
CA ASN A 59 -5.57 -27.55 16.91
C ASN A 59 -4.99 -27.19 15.54
N LYS A 60 -4.27 -26.06 15.42
CA LYS A 60 -3.66 -25.53 14.19
C LYS A 60 -4.59 -25.58 12.97
N LYS A 61 -5.90 -25.46 13.21
CA LYS A 61 -6.90 -25.37 12.15
C LYS A 61 -6.97 -23.96 11.63
N THR A 62 -7.17 -23.80 10.33
CA THR A 62 -7.24 -22.49 9.66
C THR A 62 -8.22 -21.54 10.35
N GLU A 63 -9.40 -22.02 10.73
CA GLU A 63 -10.43 -21.20 11.39
C GLU A 63 -10.05 -20.78 12.81
N GLU A 64 -9.34 -21.62 13.56
CA GLU A 64 -8.85 -21.31 14.91
C GLU A 64 -7.75 -20.24 14.83
N ILE A 65 -6.81 -20.41 13.89
CA ILE A 65 -5.73 -19.45 13.64
C ILE A 65 -6.32 -18.09 13.24
N TYR A 66 -7.21 -18.09 12.26
CA TYR A 66 -7.88 -16.88 11.79
C TYR A 66 -8.64 -16.17 12.93
N SER A 67 -9.42 -16.91 13.72
CA SER A 67 -10.14 -16.35 14.87
C SER A 67 -9.21 -15.72 15.90
N ALA A 68 -8.06 -16.34 16.17
CA ALA A 68 -7.07 -15.82 17.11
C ALA A 68 -6.40 -14.53 16.58
N ILE A 69 -6.04 -14.49 15.30
CA ILE A 69 -5.47 -13.29 14.66
C ILE A 69 -6.49 -12.14 14.68
N ILE A 70 -7.73 -12.39 14.28
CA ILE A 70 -8.79 -11.37 14.28
C ILE A 70 -9.04 -10.84 15.70
N LYS A 71 -9.10 -11.73 16.70
CA LYS A 71 -9.26 -11.31 18.09
C LYS A 71 -8.14 -10.37 18.53
N LYS A 72 -6.88 -10.65 18.14
CA LYS A 72 -5.74 -9.79 18.43
C LYS A 72 -5.87 -8.42 17.79
N ILE A 73 -6.23 -8.35 16.50
CA ILE A 73 -6.48 -7.08 15.80
C ILE A 73 -7.58 -6.26 16.51
N ILE A 74 -8.67 -6.90 16.93
CA ILE A 74 -9.76 -6.21 17.65
C ILE A 74 -9.30 -5.66 19.01
N ILE A 75 -8.44 -6.38 19.72
CA ILE A 75 -7.87 -5.90 21.00
C ILE A 75 -6.96 -4.69 20.75
N GLU A 76 -6.08 -4.78 19.78
CA GLU A 76 -5.14 -3.71 19.42
C GLU A 76 -5.86 -2.46 18.90
N ASP A 77 -6.87 -2.62 18.06
CA ASP A 77 -7.74 -1.53 17.59
C ASP A 77 -8.41 -0.80 18.75
N LYS A 78 -8.86 -1.53 19.78
CA LYS A 78 -9.41 -0.91 21.00
C LYS A 78 -8.36 -0.11 21.75
N ILE A 79 -7.11 -0.57 21.81
CA ILE A 79 -6.01 0.17 22.46
C ILE A 79 -5.81 1.50 21.73
N PHE A 80 -5.63 1.48 20.40
CA PHE A 80 -5.50 2.70 19.61
C PHE A 80 -6.69 3.64 19.79
N THR A 81 -7.91 3.09 19.76
CA THR A 81 -9.15 3.84 19.94
C THR A 81 -9.20 4.53 21.31
N GLN A 82 -8.99 3.78 22.39
CA GLN A 82 -9.14 4.26 23.76
C GLN A 82 -8.03 5.23 24.15
N LYS A 83 -6.78 4.92 23.78
CA LYS A 83 -5.61 5.71 24.16
C LYS A 83 -5.57 7.07 23.49
N LEU A 84 -6.20 7.20 22.33
CA LEU A 84 -6.38 8.48 21.66
C LEU A 84 -7.66 9.21 22.09
N GLY A 85 -8.33 8.73 23.15
CA GLY A 85 -9.51 9.36 23.75
C GLY A 85 -10.81 8.98 23.04
N ASN A 86 -11.03 7.68 22.84
CA ASN A 86 -12.21 7.06 22.21
C ASN A 86 -12.54 7.66 20.85
N VAL A 87 -11.53 7.72 19.97
CA VAL A 87 -11.67 8.29 18.63
C VAL A 87 -12.63 7.50 17.74
N SER A 88 -13.32 8.20 16.86
CA SER A 88 -14.21 7.64 15.82
C SER A 88 -13.84 8.18 14.44
N ALA A 89 -13.82 7.31 13.43
CA ALA A 89 -13.61 7.70 12.03
C ALA A 89 -14.73 8.57 11.44
N ALA A 90 -15.85 8.77 12.16
CA ALA A 90 -16.97 9.61 11.73
C ALA A 90 -16.86 11.07 12.18
N LYS A 91 -15.89 11.43 13.03
CA LYS A 91 -15.77 12.78 13.58
C LYS A 91 -14.48 13.45 13.12
N ILE A 92 -14.58 14.69 12.69
CA ILE A 92 -13.44 15.44 12.15
C ILE A 92 -12.34 15.59 13.21
N GLU A 93 -12.70 15.96 14.43
CA GLU A 93 -11.75 16.18 15.52
C GLU A 93 -11.03 14.89 15.92
N ASP A 94 -11.71 13.76 15.82
CA ASP A 94 -11.15 12.44 16.15
C ASP A 94 -10.20 11.95 15.06
N CYS A 95 -10.57 12.12 13.79
CA CYS A 95 -9.67 11.90 12.67
C CYS A 95 -8.43 12.81 12.78
N GLN A 96 -8.61 14.08 13.16
CA GLN A 96 -7.51 15.02 13.32
C GLN A 96 -6.58 14.58 14.46
N ARG A 97 -7.11 14.12 15.60
CA ARG A 97 -6.29 13.53 16.68
C ARG A 97 -5.44 12.35 16.21
N VAL A 98 -5.97 11.51 15.32
CA VAL A 98 -5.19 10.42 14.70
C VAL A 98 -4.07 10.97 13.82
N LEU A 99 -4.36 11.95 12.96
CA LEU A 99 -3.33 12.56 12.11
C LEU A 99 -2.25 13.27 12.93
N ASP A 100 -2.64 14.02 13.96
CA ASP A 100 -1.71 14.72 14.86
C ASP A 100 -0.81 13.72 15.59
N PHE A 101 -1.36 12.59 16.05
CA PHE A 101 -0.56 11.54 16.66
C PHE A 101 0.50 10.99 15.69
N ILE A 102 0.13 10.73 14.43
CA ILE A 102 1.07 10.26 13.40
C ILE A 102 2.16 11.31 13.17
N GLN A 103 1.78 12.59 12.98
CA GLN A 103 2.73 13.67 12.71
C GLN A 103 3.70 13.93 13.87
N ASN A 104 3.22 13.82 15.11
CA ASN A 104 4.05 14.05 16.29
C ASN A 104 5.04 12.91 16.57
N ASN A 105 4.80 11.72 16.03
CA ASN A 105 5.61 10.53 16.30
C ASN A 105 6.39 10.02 15.08
N LEU A 106 6.28 10.67 13.93
CA LEU A 106 7.07 10.37 12.74
C LEU A 106 7.90 11.57 12.29
N PRO A 107 9.06 11.32 11.66
CA PRO A 107 9.80 12.39 11.01
C PRO A 107 8.97 12.97 9.85
N PRO A 108 9.02 14.30 9.64
CA PRO A 108 8.38 14.93 8.49
C PRO A 108 9.06 14.46 7.20
N LEU A 109 8.25 14.04 6.23
CA LEU A 109 8.73 13.65 4.90
C LEU A 109 8.54 14.81 3.93
N TYR A 110 9.63 15.21 3.27
CA TYR A 110 9.61 16.24 2.23
C TYR A 110 9.66 15.59 0.85
N GLY A 111 8.89 16.13 -0.10
CA GLY A 111 8.84 15.65 -1.47
C GLY A 111 8.75 16.80 -2.48
N PHE A 112 9.06 16.46 -3.72
CA PHE A 112 8.80 17.23 -4.93
C PHE A 112 7.33 17.11 -5.35
N PHE A 113 6.54 18.17 -5.14
CA PHE A 113 5.10 18.21 -5.34
C PHE A 113 4.68 19.40 -6.18
N LEU A 114 3.55 19.29 -6.88
CA LEU A 114 2.97 20.35 -7.69
C LEU A 114 2.71 21.59 -6.83
N LYS A 115 3.15 22.76 -7.32
CA LYS A 115 2.92 24.05 -6.66
C LYS A 115 1.43 24.37 -6.55
N LYS A 116 1.05 25.07 -5.49
CA LYS A 116 -0.35 25.48 -5.27
C LYS A 116 -0.83 26.42 -6.37
N GLU A 117 0.00 27.38 -6.78
CA GLU A 117 -0.31 28.32 -7.85
C GLU A 117 -0.55 27.58 -9.17
N LYS A 118 0.24 26.52 -9.43
CA LYS A 118 0.01 25.69 -10.62
C LYS A 118 -1.30 24.94 -10.56
N ALA A 119 -1.63 24.34 -9.42
CA ALA A 119 -2.91 23.66 -9.24
C ALA A 119 -4.10 24.61 -9.46
N GLU A 120 -4.01 25.87 -9.02
CA GLU A 120 -5.01 26.90 -9.30
C GLU A 120 -5.12 27.21 -10.81
N GLU A 121 -4.00 27.32 -11.53
CA GLU A 121 -4.00 27.48 -13.00
C GLU A 121 -4.73 26.34 -13.70
N LEU A 122 -4.50 25.09 -13.25
CA LEU A 122 -5.17 23.91 -13.82
C LEU A 122 -6.69 23.97 -13.64
N PHE A 123 -7.17 24.44 -12.49
CA PHE A 123 -8.61 24.63 -12.27
C PHE A 123 -9.19 25.76 -13.11
N LYS A 124 -8.46 26.87 -13.30
CA LYS A 124 -8.94 27.99 -14.12
C LYS A 124 -9.05 27.60 -15.59
N LYS A 125 -8.12 26.74 -16.06
CA LYS A 125 -8.10 26.25 -17.44
C LYS A 125 -9.16 25.18 -17.71
N GLU A 126 -9.36 24.23 -16.79
CA GLU A 126 -10.44 23.24 -16.87
C GLU A 126 -11.32 23.29 -15.60
N PRO A 127 -12.32 24.19 -15.57
CA PRO A 127 -13.17 24.37 -14.39
C PRO A 127 -13.97 23.12 -13.99
N PRO A 128 -13.96 22.72 -12.70
CA PRO A 128 -14.66 21.53 -12.21
C PRO A 128 -16.15 21.85 -12.00
N GLN A 129 -16.95 21.64 -13.05
CA GLN A 129 -18.35 22.10 -13.10
C GLN A 129 -19.23 21.49 -12.01
N LYS A 130 -19.02 20.22 -11.64
CA LYS A 130 -19.83 19.57 -10.61
C LYS A 130 -19.45 20.05 -9.22
N ILE A 131 -18.17 20.29 -8.97
CA ILE A 131 -17.72 20.90 -7.71
C ILE A 131 -18.28 22.32 -7.57
N LEU A 132 -18.20 23.15 -8.61
CA LEU A 132 -18.78 24.50 -8.62
C LEU A 132 -20.28 24.47 -8.31
N ALA A 133 -21.03 23.60 -9.01
CA ALA A 133 -22.46 23.45 -8.78
C ALA A 133 -22.80 22.93 -7.37
N TYR A 134 -22.00 21.99 -6.85
CA TYR A 134 -22.17 21.42 -5.53
C TYR A 134 -21.97 22.46 -4.41
N LEU A 135 -20.94 23.30 -4.55
CA LEU A 135 -20.61 24.36 -3.59
C LEU A 135 -21.40 25.66 -3.81
N GLY A 136 -22.10 25.79 -4.94
CA GLY A 136 -22.90 26.97 -5.28
C GLY A 136 -22.09 28.17 -5.75
N TYR A 137 -20.93 27.94 -6.37
CA TYR A 137 -20.08 29.01 -6.93
C TYR A 137 -20.33 29.24 -8.40
N SER A 138 -20.24 30.51 -8.81
CA SER A 138 -20.44 30.94 -10.18
C SER A 138 -19.17 30.92 -11.04
N SER A 139 -18.00 30.91 -10.38
CA SER A 139 -16.70 30.95 -11.05
C SER A 139 -15.63 30.24 -10.23
N VAL A 140 -14.56 29.81 -10.90
CA VAL A 140 -13.39 29.20 -10.26
C VAL A 140 -12.68 30.18 -9.34
N ASP A 141 -12.55 31.46 -9.73
CA ASP A 141 -11.89 32.46 -8.89
C ASP A 141 -12.64 32.69 -7.58
N GLU A 142 -13.97 32.72 -7.61
CA GLU A 142 -14.79 32.81 -6.39
C GLU A 142 -14.59 31.60 -5.47
N MET A 143 -14.58 30.40 -6.05
CA MET A 143 -14.35 29.16 -5.33
C MET A 143 -12.96 29.13 -4.69
N LEU A 144 -11.90 29.42 -5.45
CA LEU A 144 -10.51 29.41 -4.96
C LEU A 144 -10.24 30.46 -3.88
N GLN A 145 -10.99 31.56 -3.83
CA GLN A 145 -10.87 32.56 -2.76
C GLN A 145 -11.52 32.13 -1.45
N LYS A 146 -12.54 31.26 -1.51
CA LYS A 146 -13.38 30.91 -0.35
C LYS A 146 -13.10 29.52 0.19
N GLU A 147 -12.45 28.68 -0.61
CA GLU A 147 -12.30 27.25 -0.33
C GLU A 147 -10.86 26.81 -0.25
N ASP A 148 -10.63 25.75 0.53
CA ASP A 148 -9.32 25.14 0.65
C ASP A 148 -8.98 24.34 -0.61
N LEU A 149 -7.90 24.75 -1.29
CA LEU A 149 -7.42 24.16 -2.54
C LEU A 149 -7.15 22.65 -2.42
N GLU A 150 -6.62 22.18 -1.29
CA GLU A 150 -6.31 20.76 -1.07
C GLU A 150 -7.59 19.93 -0.98
N GLU A 151 -8.65 20.49 -0.40
CA GLU A 151 -9.96 19.84 -0.36
C GLU A 151 -10.62 19.78 -1.74
N ILE A 152 -10.56 20.87 -2.51
CA ILE A 152 -11.09 20.89 -3.89
C ILE A 152 -10.38 19.84 -4.74
N PHE A 153 -9.05 19.78 -4.63
CA PHE A 153 -8.26 18.80 -5.38
C PHE A 153 -8.57 17.35 -4.96
N ALA A 154 -8.79 17.11 -3.65
CA ALA A 154 -9.25 15.81 -3.17
C ALA A 154 -10.65 15.47 -3.72
N ALA A 155 -11.55 16.45 -3.77
CA ALA A 155 -12.93 16.30 -4.23
C ALA A 155 -13.05 15.91 -5.70
N LEU A 156 -12.06 16.23 -6.54
CA LEU A 156 -11.99 15.74 -7.93
C LEU A 156 -12.19 14.22 -8.02
N ARG A 157 -11.68 13.46 -7.04
CA ARG A 157 -11.73 11.98 -7.04
C ARG A 157 -13.12 11.40 -6.83
N PHE A 158 -14.07 12.16 -6.31
CA PHE A 158 -15.38 11.65 -5.91
C PHE A 158 -16.57 12.52 -6.31
N VAL A 159 -16.35 13.76 -6.77
CA VAL A 159 -17.41 14.65 -7.27
C VAL A 159 -17.47 14.66 -8.79
N GLU A 160 -16.32 14.71 -9.46
CA GLU A 160 -16.24 14.78 -10.92
C GLU A 160 -16.32 13.40 -11.57
N ASP A 161 -16.72 13.37 -12.85
CA ASP A 161 -16.75 12.11 -13.61
C ASP A 161 -15.35 11.59 -13.89
N SER A 162 -15.16 10.27 -13.79
CA SER A 162 -13.87 9.63 -14.08
C SER A 162 -13.37 9.96 -15.49
N ASP A 163 -14.28 10.04 -16.48
CA ASP A 163 -13.90 10.34 -17.86
C ASP A 163 -13.44 11.79 -18.02
N TRP A 164 -14.11 12.75 -17.37
CA TRP A 164 -13.69 14.15 -17.38
C TRP A 164 -12.37 14.32 -16.63
N LEU A 165 -12.24 13.71 -15.44
CA LEU A 165 -11.03 13.78 -14.64
C LEU A 165 -9.82 13.25 -15.43
N ASN A 166 -9.94 12.08 -16.04
CA ASN A 166 -8.84 11.42 -16.74
C ASN A 166 -8.51 12.05 -18.10
N ASN A 167 -9.53 12.41 -18.89
CA ASN A 167 -9.33 12.80 -20.28
C ASN A 167 -9.34 14.32 -20.52
N ILE A 168 -9.82 15.10 -19.55
CA ILE A 168 -9.89 16.57 -19.64
C ILE A 168 -8.99 17.20 -18.59
N PHE A 169 -9.26 16.99 -17.30
CA PHE A 169 -8.50 17.65 -16.24
C PHE A 169 -7.03 17.20 -16.21
N PHE A 170 -6.77 15.89 -16.15
CA PHE A 170 -5.39 15.35 -16.12
C PHE A 170 -4.67 15.42 -17.46
N LYS A 171 -5.37 15.66 -18.58
CA LYS A 171 -4.72 15.92 -19.87
C LYS A 171 -3.82 17.16 -19.80
N GLN A 172 -4.15 18.11 -18.94
CA GLN A 172 -3.31 19.28 -18.72
C GLN A 172 -1.90 18.94 -18.22
N TYR A 173 -1.72 17.77 -17.58
CA TYR A 173 -0.43 17.33 -17.04
C TYR A 173 0.63 17.15 -18.13
N GLU A 174 0.21 16.97 -19.39
CA GLU A 174 1.11 16.85 -20.55
C GLU A 174 2.02 18.08 -20.71
N ASN A 175 1.62 19.23 -20.17
CA ASN A 175 2.35 20.49 -20.24
C ASN A 175 3.08 20.85 -18.94
N LEU A 176 3.09 19.98 -17.94
CA LEU A 176 3.82 20.23 -16.70
C LEU A 176 5.32 20.13 -16.90
N THR A 177 6.04 21.02 -16.25
CA THR A 177 7.49 21.07 -16.21
C THR A 177 7.97 20.90 -14.78
N ALA A 178 9.26 20.63 -14.59
CA ALA A 178 9.82 20.54 -13.23
C ALA A 178 9.74 21.87 -12.46
N GLU A 179 9.64 23.01 -13.14
CA GLU A 179 9.49 24.33 -12.50
C GLU A 179 8.10 24.52 -11.88
N ASP A 180 7.11 23.72 -12.31
CA ASP A 180 5.75 23.71 -11.74
C ASP A 180 5.68 22.97 -10.39
N PHE A 181 6.79 22.43 -9.92
CA PHE A 181 6.89 21.66 -8.69
C PHE A 181 7.82 22.34 -7.68
N GLU A 182 7.62 22.05 -6.40
CA GLU A 182 8.40 22.56 -5.28
C GLU A 182 8.71 21.46 -4.26
N THR A 183 9.72 21.69 -3.43
CA THR A 183 9.96 20.81 -2.28
C THR A 183 9.08 21.27 -1.12
N ARG A 184 8.14 20.42 -0.68
CA ARG A 184 7.26 20.69 0.45
C ARG A 184 7.05 19.42 1.29
N GLU A 185 6.68 19.59 2.55
CA GLU A 185 6.30 18.49 3.44
C GLU A 185 5.01 17.79 2.96
N VAL A 186 4.95 16.47 3.10
CA VAL A 186 3.73 15.67 2.94
C VAL A 186 2.67 16.16 3.93
N LYS A 187 1.47 16.47 3.42
CA LYS A 187 0.37 17.00 4.21
C LYS A 187 -0.61 15.90 4.56
N LEU A 188 -0.88 15.72 5.85
CA LEU A 188 -2.04 14.97 6.33
C LEU A 188 -3.22 15.93 6.54
N LYS A 189 -4.42 15.56 6.10
CA LYS A 189 -5.61 16.42 6.15
C LYS A 189 -6.89 15.63 6.46
N VAL A 190 -7.74 16.16 7.33
CA VAL A 190 -9.14 15.71 7.41
C VAL A 190 -9.98 16.61 6.51
N LEU A 191 -10.81 16.04 5.65
CA LEU A 191 -11.72 16.83 4.82
C LEU A 191 -12.86 17.39 5.67
N SER A 192 -13.28 18.63 5.37
CA SER A 192 -14.42 19.25 6.00
C SER A 192 -15.75 18.50 5.76
N GLU A 193 -16.69 18.68 6.69
CA GLU A 193 -17.98 17.96 6.71
C GLU A 193 -18.79 18.12 5.42
N LYS A 194 -18.60 19.25 4.71
CA LYS A 194 -19.31 19.52 3.46
C LYS A 194 -19.06 18.48 2.39
N TRP A 195 -17.97 17.73 2.44
CA TRP A 195 -17.67 16.68 1.45
C TRP A 195 -18.28 15.32 1.79
N ARG A 196 -18.78 15.15 3.02
CA ARG A 196 -19.20 13.85 3.54
C ARG A 196 -20.25 13.19 2.64
N VAL A 197 -21.36 13.87 2.37
CA VAL A 197 -22.50 13.31 1.63
C VAL A 197 -22.09 12.88 0.22
N VAL A 198 -21.35 13.73 -0.51
CA VAL A 198 -20.92 13.42 -1.88
C VAL A 198 -19.84 12.32 -1.92
N ALA A 199 -19.07 12.15 -0.84
CA ALA A 199 -18.06 11.11 -0.72
C ALA A 199 -18.58 9.73 -0.30
N GLU A 200 -19.82 9.60 0.20
CA GLU A 200 -20.35 8.32 0.71
C GLU A 200 -20.26 7.18 -0.31
N LYS A 201 -20.64 7.43 -1.57
CA LYS A 201 -20.56 6.42 -2.64
C LYS A 201 -19.13 6.01 -2.93
N PHE A 202 -18.19 6.96 -2.88
CA PHE A 202 -16.77 6.70 -3.10
C PHE A 202 -16.19 5.83 -1.98
N VAL A 203 -16.48 6.17 -0.72
CA VAL A 203 -16.06 5.40 0.45
C VAL A 203 -16.68 4.00 0.46
N ALA A 204 -17.96 3.88 0.14
CA ALA A 204 -18.64 2.59 0.04
C ALA A 204 -18.03 1.70 -1.06
N LYS A 205 -17.69 2.26 -2.23
CA LYS A 205 -17.05 1.52 -3.32
C LYS A 205 -15.63 1.08 -2.98
N LYS A 206 -14.83 1.96 -2.36
CA LYS A 206 -13.44 1.65 -1.99
C LYS A 206 -13.33 0.83 -0.71
N TYR A 207 -14.38 0.77 0.08
CA TYR A 207 -14.41 0.21 1.41
C TYR A 207 -13.41 0.86 2.38
N HIS A 208 -12.88 2.06 2.13
CA HIS A 208 -12.07 2.82 3.09
C HIS A 208 -12.27 4.33 2.90
N ASN A 209 -12.03 5.09 3.96
CA ASN A 209 -12.28 6.53 4.03
C ASN A 209 -11.01 7.39 3.81
N ILE A 210 -9.92 6.79 3.31
CA ILE A 210 -8.64 7.47 3.10
C ILE A 210 -8.28 7.48 1.62
N SER A 211 -7.70 8.57 1.14
CA SER A 211 -7.04 8.63 -0.17
C SER A 211 -5.86 9.59 -0.13
N HIS A 212 -5.16 9.68 -1.25
CA HIS A 212 -4.01 10.56 -1.39
C HIS A 212 -3.96 11.18 -2.79
N LEU A 213 -3.08 12.16 -2.95
CA LEU A 213 -2.74 12.86 -4.19
C LEU A 213 -1.21 12.84 -4.29
N LYS A 214 -0.65 11.91 -5.09
CA LYS A 214 0.79 11.62 -5.14
C LYS A 214 1.57 12.83 -5.63
N GLU A 215 1.04 13.47 -6.67
CA GLU A 215 1.60 14.63 -7.33
C GLU A 215 1.50 15.89 -6.46
N PHE A 216 0.54 15.97 -5.54
CA PHE A 216 0.28 17.15 -4.72
C PHE A 216 0.77 17.02 -3.27
N GLY A 217 1.21 15.84 -2.88
CA GLY A 217 1.76 15.58 -1.55
C GLY A 217 0.73 15.64 -0.44
N VAL A 218 -0.53 15.26 -0.71
CA VAL A 218 -1.64 15.32 0.26
C VAL A 218 -2.21 13.93 0.50
N ILE A 219 -2.34 13.54 1.76
CA ILE A 219 -3.06 12.36 2.21
C ILE A 219 -4.24 12.85 3.02
N PHE A 220 -5.44 12.41 2.65
CA PHE A 220 -6.65 12.92 3.25
C PHE A 220 -7.56 11.82 3.79
N VAL A 221 -8.22 12.15 4.89
CA VAL A 221 -9.24 11.33 5.56
C VAL A 221 -10.60 11.99 5.35
N ILE A 222 -11.56 11.21 4.87
CA ILE A 222 -12.96 11.58 4.81
C ILE A 222 -13.59 11.11 6.13
N PRO A 223 -14.23 11.98 6.92
CA PRO A 223 -14.78 11.63 8.24
C PRO A 223 -16.07 10.80 8.13
N ILE A 224 -15.96 9.59 7.57
CA ILE A 224 -17.03 8.62 7.39
C ILE A 224 -16.60 7.31 8.04
N SER A 225 -17.38 6.87 9.02
CA SER A 225 -17.23 5.53 9.60
C SER A 225 -17.97 4.48 8.75
N LEU A 226 -17.30 3.36 8.55
CA LEU A 226 -17.80 2.12 7.98
C LEU A 226 -18.46 1.23 9.04
N ASN A 227 -18.30 1.55 10.34
CA ASN A 227 -18.79 0.77 11.47
C ASN A 227 -18.34 -0.70 11.44
N ILE A 228 -17.06 -0.93 11.15
CA ILE A 228 -16.44 -2.26 11.08
C ILE A 228 -15.45 -2.48 12.24
N PRO A 229 -15.24 -3.73 12.70
CA PRO A 229 -14.16 -4.04 13.63
C PRO A 229 -12.79 -3.70 13.03
N GLY A 230 -11.86 -3.17 13.84
CA GLY A 230 -10.52 -2.84 13.36
C GLY A 230 -10.41 -1.53 12.60
N GLU A 231 -11.46 -0.69 12.59
CA GLU A 231 -11.54 0.51 11.75
C GLU A 231 -10.43 1.53 12.05
N ILE A 232 -10.12 1.78 13.32
CA ILE A 232 -9.12 2.79 13.70
C ILE A 232 -7.72 2.28 13.36
N LEU A 233 -7.39 1.04 13.71
CA LEU A 233 -6.11 0.43 13.36
C LEU A 233 -5.92 0.40 11.84
N ARG A 234 -6.97 0.06 11.09
CA ARG A 234 -6.95 0.12 9.63
C ARG A 234 -6.70 1.52 9.11
N MET A 235 -7.32 2.53 9.72
CA MET A 235 -7.13 3.93 9.36
C MET A 235 -5.65 4.33 9.54
N PHE A 236 -5.04 3.98 10.67
CA PHE A 236 -3.59 4.16 10.91
C PHE A 236 -2.75 3.50 9.82
N THR A 237 -2.98 2.21 9.59
CA THR A 237 -2.20 1.41 8.64
C THR A 237 -2.27 1.96 7.22
N LEU A 238 -3.44 2.40 6.75
CA LEU A 238 -3.62 3.02 5.44
C LEU A 238 -2.95 4.40 5.33
N ILE A 239 -3.06 5.25 6.36
CA ILE A 239 -2.40 6.56 6.36
C ILE A 239 -0.89 6.39 6.27
N LEU A 240 -0.32 5.48 7.07
CA LEU A 240 1.11 5.20 7.10
C LEU A 240 1.61 4.66 5.76
N HIS A 241 0.86 3.73 5.16
CA HIS A 241 1.16 3.23 3.81
C HIS A 241 1.21 4.37 2.79
N TYR A 242 0.20 5.23 2.76
CA TYR A 242 0.18 6.39 1.86
C TYR A 242 1.27 7.41 2.18
N TYR A 243 1.68 7.55 3.44
CA TYR A 243 2.77 8.43 3.86
C TYR A 243 4.09 8.06 3.17
N TYR A 244 4.39 6.76 3.14
CA TYR A 244 5.57 6.25 2.43
C TYR A 244 5.40 6.19 0.91
N GLU A 245 4.20 5.87 0.43
CA GLU A 245 3.90 5.83 -1.00
C GLU A 245 4.09 7.22 -1.64
N VAL A 246 3.46 8.26 -1.08
CA VAL A 246 3.54 9.63 -1.59
C VAL A 246 5.00 10.10 -1.65
N LYS A 247 5.78 9.83 -0.59
CA LYS A 247 7.22 10.14 -0.58
C LYS A 247 7.99 9.36 -1.65
N PHE A 248 7.71 8.07 -1.80
CA PHE A 248 8.38 7.22 -2.77
C PHE A 248 8.18 7.73 -4.20
N TYR A 249 6.94 7.98 -4.60
CA TYR A 249 6.66 8.49 -5.96
C TYR A 249 7.21 9.89 -6.18
N SER A 250 7.19 10.73 -5.15
CA SER A 250 7.80 12.05 -5.22
C SER A 250 9.31 12.01 -5.50
N ASP A 251 10.04 11.05 -4.91
CA ASP A 251 11.45 10.83 -5.24
C ASP A 251 11.65 10.43 -6.71
N VAL A 252 10.77 9.57 -7.22
CA VAL A 252 10.82 9.13 -8.61
C VAL A 252 10.51 10.30 -9.55
N PHE A 253 9.52 11.14 -9.25
CA PHE A 253 9.26 12.35 -10.03
C PHE A 253 10.47 13.27 -10.04
N LYS A 254 11.13 13.44 -8.88
CA LYS A 254 12.33 14.26 -8.79
C LYS A 254 13.49 13.70 -9.60
N GLN A 255 13.66 12.38 -9.65
CA GLN A 255 14.71 11.73 -10.43
C GLN A 255 14.62 12.07 -11.93
N TYR A 256 13.41 12.21 -12.47
CA TYR A 256 13.17 12.53 -13.88
C TYR A 256 12.96 14.03 -14.14
N SER A 257 13.15 14.91 -13.15
CA SER A 257 12.78 16.33 -13.28
C SER A 257 13.61 17.10 -14.31
N ASN A 258 14.78 16.59 -14.70
CA ASN A 258 15.64 17.22 -15.71
C ASN A 258 15.48 16.60 -17.10
N ASP A 259 14.60 15.62 -17.25
CA ASP A 259 14.38 14.93 -18.52
C ASP A 259 13.46 15.76 -19.42
N VAL A 260 13.74 15.76 -20.73
CA VAL A 260 12.96 16.50 -21.74
C VAL A 260 11.49 16.03 -21.77
N ASP A 261 11.24 14.76 -21.45
CA ASP A 261 9.95 14.08 -21.43
C ASP A 261 9.37 13.91 -20.01
N PHE A 262 9.71 14.83 -19.08
CA PHE A 262 9.27 14.78 -17.68
C PHE A 262 7.76 14.57 -17.52
N SER A 263 6.92 15.32 -18.24
CA SER A 263 5.46 15.22 -18.12
C SER A 263 4.93 13.84 -18.55
N GLN A 264 5.45 13.28 -19.65
CA GLN A 264 5.05 11.96 -20.12
C GLN A 264 5.43 10.88 -19.09
N LYS A 265 6.62 10.99 -18.50
CA LYS A 265 7.09 10.08 -17.45
C LYS A 265 6.23 10.18 -16.19
N LEU A 266 5.96 11.40 -15.73
CA LEU A 266 5.06 11.67 -14.60
C LEU A 266 3.69 11.00 -14.80
N ILE A 267 3.05 11.24 -15.94
CA ILE A 267 1.74 10.66 -16.27
C ILE A 267 1.80 9.12 -16.31
N THR A 268 2.85 8.56 -16.90
CA THR A 268 3.03 7.10 -16.99
C THR A 268 3.15 6.48 -15.61
N ILE A 269 3.93 7.09 -14.71
CA ILE A 269 4.08 6.63 -13.33
C ILE A 269 2.76 6.75 -12.56
N LEU A 270 2.03 7.86 -12.69
CA LEU A 270 0.75 8.06 -12.01
C LEU A 270 -0.33 7.06 -12.45
N LYS A 271 -0.30 6.61 -13.71
CA LYS A 271 -1.21 5.58 -14.24
C LYS A 271 -0.93 4.19 -13.68
N GLY A 272 0.31 3.90 -13.27
CA GLY A 272 0.71 2.63 -12.68
C GLY A 272 0.80 1.43 -13.63
N ASP A 273 0.42 1.55 -14.90
CA ASP A 273 0.67 0.53 -15.94
C ASP A 273 1.89 0.91 -16.77
N LEU A 274 3.00 0.25 -16.48
CA LEU A 274 4.31 0.54 -17.07
C LEU A 274 4.67 -0.39 -18.24
N GLY A 275 3.81 -1.39 -18.53
CA GLY A 275 4.02 -2.30 -19.66
C GLY A 275 5.31 -3.14 -19.61
N GLY A 276 5.92 -3.31 -18.44
CA GLY A 276 7.15 -4.09 -18.26
C GLY A 276 7.00 -5.54 -18.74
N LYS A 277 8.02 -6.06 -19.42
CA LYS A 277 8.08 -7.44 -19.94
C LYS A 277 9.45 -8.04 -19.69
N LEU A 278 9.46 -9.32 -19.29
CA LEU A 278 10.68 -10.10 -19.27
C LEU A 278 11.15 -10.35 -20.70
N SER A 279 12.46 -10.37 -20.91
CA SER A 279 13.05 -10.77 -22.17
C SER A 279 12.97 -12.29 -22.36
N ASN A 280 13.04 -12.75 -23.61
CA ASN A 280 13.14 -14.19 -23.90
C ASN A 280 14.59 -14.72 -23.73
N ASP A 281 15.48 -13.95 -23.10
CA ASP A 281 16.88 -14.32 -22.92
C ASP A 281 17.06 -15.13 -21.64
N SER A 282 17.27 -16.44 -21.78
CA SER A 282 17.47 -17.34 -20.64
C SER A 282 18.71 -17.01 -19.81
N LEU A 283 19.68 -16.27 -20.35
CA LEU A 283 20.92 -15.90 -19.64
C LEU A 283 20.74 -14.71 -18.70
N LYS A 284 19.71 -13.89 -18.89
CA LYS A 284 19.45 -12.74 -18.03
C LYS A 284 18.66 -13.13 -16.79
N CYS A 285 19.00 -12.50 -15.66
CA CYS A 285 18.17 -12.55 -14.46
C CYS A 285 17.34 -11.27 -14.42
N GLU A 286 16.02 -11.43 -14.56
CA GLU A 286 15.11 -10.31 -14.68
C GLU A 286 13.99 -10.42 -13.67
N TRP A 287 13.58 -9.27 -13.13
CA TRP A 287 12.50 -9.15 -12.17
C TRP A 287 11.52 -8.09 -12.68
N LEU A 288 10.25 -8.45 -12.87
CA LEU A 288 9.23 -7.45 -13.19
C LEU A 288 9.03 -6.50 -12.02
N ILE A 289 8.69 -5.24 -12.32
CA ILE A 289 8.18 -4.31 -11.32
C ILE A 289 6.69 -4.18 -11.55
N ILE A 290 5.90 -4.65 -10.59
CA ILE A 290 4.44 -4.63 -10.63
C ILE A 290 3.96 -3.63 -9.58
N GLN A 291 3.47 -2.46 -10.01
CA GLN A 291 2.95 -1.44 -9.09
C GLN A 291 1.53 -1.75 -8.59
N GLN A 292 0.75 -2.48 -9.38
CA GLN A 292 -0.67 -2.71 -9.12
C GLN A 292 -0.88 -4.05 -8.43
N TYR A 293 -1.95 -4.15 -7.64
CA TYR A 293 -2.40 -5.45 -7.15
C TYR A 293 -3.18 -6.19 -8.23
N LEU A 294 -2.47 -6.78 -9.20
CA LEU A 294 -3.08 -7.48 -10.34
C LEU A 294 -4.08 -8.54 -9.89
N ALA A 295 -3.84 -9.21 -8.77
CA ALA A 295 -4.74 -10.21 -8.21
C ALA A 295 -6.13 -9.66 -7.81
N LYS A 296 -6.31 -8.34 -7.66
CA LYS A 296 -7.64 -7.73 -7.46
C LYS A 296 -8.49 -7.75 -8.72
N ASP A 297 -7.83 -7.68 -9.88
CA ASP A 297 -8.48 -7.66 -11.19
C ASP A 297 -8.54 -9.06 -11.79
N ASP A 298 -7.42 -9.79 -11.75
CA ASP A 298 -7.28 -11.18 -12.19
C ASP A 298 -6.25 -11.92 -11.30
N GLU A 299 -6.75 -12.78 -10.41
CA GLU A 299 -5.91 -13.64 -9.55
C GLU A 299 -5.07 -14.67 -10.33
N ASN A 300 -5.33 -14.83 -11.63
CA ASN A 300 -4.62 -15.74 -12.53
C ASN A 300 -3.75 -15.00 -13.55
N ASP A 301 -3.50 -13.70 -13.36
CA ASP A 301 -2.58 -12.95 -14.22
C ASP A 301 -1.20 -13.63 -14.20
N SER A 302 -0.74 -14.02 -15.39
CA SER A 302 0.51 -14.76 -15.58
C SER A 302 1.74 -14.09 -14.94
N ARG A 303 1.72 -12.76 -14.77
CA ARG A 303 2.81 -11.99 -14.18
C ARG A 303 2.99 -12.26 -12.68
N LEU A 304 1.95 -12.74 -12.00
CA LEU A 304 2.00 -13.11 -10.57
C LEU A 304 2.83 -14.37 -10.31
N PHE A 305 3.09 -15.18 -11.35
CA PHE A 305 3.73 -16.50 -11.23
C PHE A 305 5.19 -16.53 -11.73
N ILE A 306 5.78 -15.36 -11.95
CA ILE A 306 7.17 -15.18 -12.40
C ILE A 306 7.89 -14.18 -11.48
N PRO A 307 9.24 -14.13 -11.47
CA PRO A 307 9.98 -13.25 -10.57
C PRO A 307 9.59 -11.79 -10.78
N HIS A 308 9.08 -11.18 -9.72
CA HIS A 308 8.68 -9.79 -9.69
C HIS A 308 8.90 -9.19 -8.31
N ILE A 309 8.81 -7.86 -8.25
CA ILE A 309 8.84 -7.09 -7.02
C ILE A 309 7.80 -5.98 -7.08
N ASN A 310 7.36 -5.55 -5.91
CA ASN A 310 6.21 -4.67 -5.76
C ASN A 310 6.54 -3.49 -4.82
N PRO A 311 6.44 -2.23 -5.28
CA PRO A 311 6.67 -1.06 -4.43
C PRO A 311 5.66 -0.96 -3.28
N GLU A 312 4.41 -1.37 -3.48
CA GLU A 312 3.37 -1.29 -2.47
C GLU A 312 3.73 -2.10 -1.22
N ALA A 313 4.33 -3.29 -1.41
CA ALA A 313 4.80 -4.13 -0.32
C ALA A 313 5.92 -3.45 0.51
N ILE A 314 6.75 -2.57 -0.08
CA ILE A 314 7.71 -1.76 0.68
C ILE A 314 6.99 -0.75 1.58
N HIS A 315 5.94 -0.11 1.06
CA HIS A 315 5.16 0.86 1.81
C HIS A 315 4.43 0.20 2.98
N TRP A 316 3.87 -0.99 2.77
CA TRP A 316 3.26 -1.78 3.83
C TRP A 316 4.25 -2.28 4.88
N TYR A 317 5.44 -2.72 4.47
CA TYR A 317 6.49 -3.11 5.41
C TYR A 317 6.84 -1.94 6.36
N LYS A 318 7.05 -0.73 5.83
CA LYS A 318 7.31 0.46 6.64
C LYS A 318 6.13 0.81 7.55
N ALA A 319 4.91 0.77 7.02
CA ALA A 319 3.70 1.01 7.80
C ALA A 319 3.53 0.00 8.96
N GLY A 320 3.78 -1.29 8.71
CA GLY A 320 3.72 -2.34 9.73
C GLY A 320 4.71 -2.09 10.87
N ASN A 321 5.94 -1.68 10.56
CA ASN A 321 6.92 -1.31 11.58
C ASN A 321 6.46 -0.12 12.44
N ASP A 322 5.86 0.90 11.82
CA ASP A 322 5.34 2.05 12.55
C ASP A 322 4.13 1.69 13.43
N ILE A 323 3.27 0.78 12.99
CA ILE A 323 2.17 0.26 13.82
C ILE A 323 2.74 -0.40 15.08
N ILE A 324 3.80 -1.19 14.97
CA ILE A 324 4.46 -1.81 16.12
C ILE A 324 5.01 -0.75 17.07
N ASN A 325 5.68 0.27 16.52
CA ASN A 325 6.24 1.37 17.31
C ASN A 325 5.15 2.15 18.03
N PHE A 326 4.08 2.54 17.33
CA PHE A 326 2.95 3.27 17.90
C PHE A 326 2.21 2.44 18.95
N GLY A 327 1.97 1.16 18.69
CA GLY A 327 1.37 0.26 19.67
C GLY A 327 2.20 0.18 20.95
N ASN A 328 3.53 0.14 20.83
CA ASN A 328 4.41 0.18 22.00
C ASN A 328 4.40 1.53 22.75
N LEU A 329 4.12 2.64 22.08
CA LEU A 329 3.94 3.95 22.73
C LEU A 329 2.59 4.07 23.45
N LEU A 330 1.56 3.37 22.96
CA LEU A 330 0.19 3.48 23.46
C LEU A 330 -0.15 2.43 24.54
N LYS A 331 0.61 1.33 24.64
CA LYS A 331 0.30 0.24 25.58
C LYS A 331 0.70 0.54 27.03
N ASP A 332 -0.03 -0.05 27.98
CA ASP A 332 0.29 -0.04 29.42
C ASP A 332 0.90 -1.39 29.89
N ASP A 333 1.71 -2.04 29.05
CA ASP A 333 2.44 -3.31 29.27
C ASP A 333 1.75 -4.65 28.93
N GLU A 334 0.42 -4.75 28.85
CA GLU A 334 -0.25 -6.06 28.64
C GLU A 334 -0.25 -6.58 27.18
N GLU A 335 -0.21 -5.69 26.18
CA GLU A 335 -0.34 -6.10 24.77
C GLU A 335 1.01 -6.17 24.04
N ASP A 336 1.21 -7.26 23.30
CA ASP A 336 2.44 -7.51 22.57
C ASP A 336 2.28 -7.17 21.07
N PHE A 337 2.54 -5.90 20.74
CA PHE A 337 2.59 -5.43 19.35
C PHE A 337 3.78 -5.99 18.57
N SER A 338 4.82 -6.49 19.24
CA SER A 338 5.97 -7.11 18.53
C SER A 338 5.57 -8.40 17.80
N PHE A 339 4.37 -8.92 18.05
CA PHE A 339 3.78 -10.02 17.31
C PHE A 339 3.85 -9.77 15.79
N TRP A 340 3.55 -8.56 15.33
CA TRP A 340 3.50 -8.25 13.90
C TRP A 340 4.86 -8.09 13.22
N ARG A 341 5.95 -8.18 13.98
CA ARG A 341 7.30 -7.99 13.47
C ARG A 341 7.64 -9.07 12.43
N ASP A 342 8.11 -8.63 11.27
CA ASP A 342 8.57 -9.49 10.17
C ASP A 342 7.54 -10.54 9.74
N LEU A 343 6.24 -10.20 9.77
CA LEU A 343 5.14 -11.09 9.36
C LEU A 343 4.55 -10.79 7.98
N ASP A 344 5.03 -9.75 7.28
CA ASP A 344 4.50 -9.34 5.98
C ASP A 344 4.62 -10.44 4.92
N TRP A 345 5.69 -11.23 4.95
CA TRP A 345 5.95 -12.34 4.01
C TRP A 345 5.67 -13.73 4.59
N VAL A 346 5.13 -13.82 5.82
CA VAL A 346 4.95 -15.09 6.53
C VAL A 346 3.57 -15.70 6.28
N GLY A 347 3.55 -16.99 5.94
CA GLY A 347 2.33 -17.74 5.70
C GLY A 347 2.57 -19.24 5.58
N ASP A 348 1.54 -20.03 5.85
CA ASP A 348 1.62 -21.48 5.72
C ASP A 348 0.28 -22.15 5.41
N PHE A 349 0.33 -23.39 4.94
CA PHE A 349 -0.83 -24.22 4.70
C PHE A 349 -1.27 -24.91 5.99
N PHE A 350 -2.54 -24.74 6.33
CA PHE A 350 -3.19 -25.40 7.46
C PHE A 350 -4.42 -26.16 6.99
N ILE A 351 -4.82 -27.16 7.77
CA ILE A 351 -6.02 -27.94 7.49
C ILE A 351 -7.24 -27.19 8.03
N ASN A 352 -8.22 -26.93 7.17
CA ASN A 352 -9.50 -26.35 7.58
C ASN A 352 -10.44 -27.41 8.18
N ASN A 353 -11.62 -27.00 8.64
CA ASN A 353 -12.60 -27.93 9.23
C ASN A 353 -13.13 -29.00 8.26
N GLU A 354 -13.01 -28.78 6.95
CA GLU A 354 -13.38 -29.75 5.90
C GLU A 354 -12.25 -30.73 5.56
N GLY A 355 -11.09 -30.63 6.22
CA GLY A 355 -9.93 -31.48 5.94
C GLY A 355 -9.12 -31.05 4.71
N LYS A 356 -9.37 -29.86 4.15
CA LYS A 356 -8.62 -29.32 3.00
C LYS A 356 -7.49 -28.42 3.49
N GLU A 357 -6.36 -28.47 2.79
CA GLU A 357 -5.28 -27.52 3.00
C GLU A 357 -5.64 -26.13 2.46
N GLU A 358 -5.32 -25.12 3.25
CA GLU A 358 -5.60 -23.73 2.92
C GLU A 358 -4.45 -22.83 3.38
N LEU A 359 -4.01 -21.92 2.50
CA LEU A 359 -2.97 -20.94 2.83
C LEU A 359 -3.53 -19.92 3.82
N THR A 360 -2.83 -19.75 4.93
CA THR A 360 -3.12 -18.73 5.95
C THR A 360 -1.98 -17.74 6.01
N SER A 361 -2.30 -16.48 5.75
CA SER A 361 -1.38 -15.35 5.80
C SER A 361 -1.30 -14.80 7.23
N PHE A 362 -0.08 -14.55 7.72
CA PHE A 362 0.17 -13.80 8.95
C PHE A 362 0.40 -12.31 8.70
N ASN A 363 0.29 -11.86 7.45
CA ASN A 363 0.43 -10.45 7.06
C ASN A 363 -0.68 -9.61 7.72
N LEU A 364 -0.29 -8.56 8.45
CA LEU A 364 -1.22 -7.68 9.16
C LEU A 364 -2.27 -7.08 8.22
N ILE A 365 -1.87 -6.68 7.01
CA ILE A 365 -2.74 -5.99 6.05
C ILE A 365 -3.79 -6.92 5.49
N ASP A 366 -3.40 -8.14 5.10
CA ASP A 366 -4.33 -9.17 4.66
C ASP A 366 -5.41 -9.43 5.73
N ASN A 367 -5.00 -9.52 6.99
CA ASN A 367 -5.91 -9.79 8.10
C ASN A 367 -6.81 -8.58 8.45
N ILE A 368 -6.27 -7.35 8.45
CA ILE A 368 -7.06 -6.12 8.63
C ILE A 368 -8.09 -5.96 7.51
N MET A 369 -7.71 -6.21 6.25
CA MET A 369 -8.63 -6.06 5.12
C MET A 369 -9.71 -7.14 5.11
N THR A 370 -9.40 -8.34 5.61
CA THR A 370 -10.38 -9.43 5.73
C THR A 370 -11.53 -9.06 6.69
N LEU A 371 -11.27 -8.28 7.75
CA LEU A 371 -12.33 -7.80 8.66
C LEU A 371 -13.45 -7.03 7.97
N VAL A 372 -13.10 -6.26 6.94
CA VAL A 372 -14.06 -5.47 6.15
C VAL A 372 -15.08 -6.36 5.45
N LYS A 373 -14.63 -7.55 5.03
CA LYS A 373 -15.39 -8.56 4.30
C LYS A 373 -15.64 -9.82 5.12
N GLU A 374 -15.63 -9.72 6.45
CA GLU A 374 -15.78 -10.88 7.34
C GLU A 374 -17.06 -11.68 7.00
N LYS A 375 -18.15 -10.97 6.71
CA LYS A 375 -19.44 -11.57 6.29
C LYS A 375 -19.36 -12.31 4.96
N GLU A 376 -18.46 -11.90 4.07
CA GLU A 376 -18.23 -12.51 2.75
C GLU A 376 -17.15 -13.60 2.79
N ARG A 377 -16.43 -13.76 3.92
CA ARG A 377 -15.31 -14.71 4.12
C ARG A 377 -14.21 -14.59 3.05
N VAL A 378 -14.05 -13.40 2.47
CA VAL A 378 -13.04 -13.15 1.42
C VAL A 378 -11.67 -13.04 2.06
N LYS A 379 -10.80 -14.02 1.81
CA LYS A 379 -9.41 -13.99 2.26
C LYS A 379 -8.56 -13.19 1.30
N TYR A 380 -7.86 -12.20 1.84
CA TYR A 380 -6.81 -11.51 1.10
C TYR A 380 -5.49 -12.26 1.32
N LEU A 381 -4.84 -12.65 0.23
CA LEU A 381 -3.54 -13.34 0.25
C LEU A 381 -2.48 -12.61 -0.57
N TYR A 382 -2.90 -11.63 -1.37
CA TYR A 382 -2.01 -11.01 -2.34
C TYR A 382 -0.98 -10.09 -1.65
N HIS A 383 -1.26 -9.43 -0.51
CA HIS A 383 -0.22 -8.61 0.13
C HIS A 383 0.92 -9.49 0.65
N HIS A 384 0.59 -10.65 1.23
CA HIS A 384 1.56 -11.66 1.63
C HIS A 384 2.41 -12.17 0.46
N GLN A 385 1.79 -12.55 -0.65
CA GLN A 385 2.52 -13.08 -1.80
C GLN A 385 3.48 -12.04 -2.42
N GLU A 386 3.03 -10.80 -2.56
CA GLU A 386 3.87 -9.70 -3.06
C GLU A 386 5.03 -9.39 -2.09
N ALA A 387 4.78 -9.43 -0.77
CA ALA A 387 5.81 -9.28 0.24
C ALA A 387 6.82 -10.43 0.23
N LEU A 388 6.37 -11.67 -0.01
CA LEU A 388 7.25 -12.84 -0.12
C LEU A 388 8.17 -12.76 -1.35
N TRP A 389 7.65 -12.30 -2.50
CA TRP A 389 8.49 -12.04 -3.67
C TRP A 389 9.56 -10.97 -3.40
N ASN A 390 9.18 -9.87 -2.74
CA ASN A 390 10.14 -8.86 -2.29
C ASN A 390 11.16 -9.44 -1.30
N GLU A 391 10.73 -10.27 -0.35
CA GLU A 391 11.61 -10.88 0.66
C GLU A 391 12.66 -11.79 0.00
N ILE A 392 12.30 -12.58 -1.02
CA ILE A 392 13.28 -13.36 -1.80
C ILE A 392 14.36 -12.43 -2.37
N PHE A 393 13.96 -11.33 -3.02
CA PHE A 393 14.92 -10.36 -3.55
C PHE A 393 15.81 -9.76 -2.45
N VAL A 394 15.23 -9.39 -1.32
CA VAL A 394 15.91 -8.82 -0.15
C VAL A 394 16.97 -9.77 0.40
N ARG A 395 16.70 -11.08 0.45
CA ARG A 395 17.66 -12.08 0.94
C ARG A 395 18.90 -12.17 0.05
N TYR A 396 18.74 -12.01 -1.25
CA TYR A 396 19.85 -11.95 -2.19
C TYR A 396 20.60 -10.61 -2.14
N PHE A 397 19.89 -9.51 -1.93
CA PHE A 397 20.48 -8.17 -1.83
C PHE A 397 20.27 -7.57 -0.45
N SER A 398 19.45 -6.51 -0.35
CA SER A 398 19.00 -5.86 0.88
C SER A 398 17.69 -5.11 0.62
N ARG A 399 17.03 -4.64 1.68
CA ARG A 399 15.80 -3.81 1.57
C ARG A 399 16.10 -2.46 0.93
N GLU A 400 17.25 -1.86 1.23
CA GLU A 400 17.71 -0.61 0.62
C GLU A 400 17.92 -0.79 -0.88
N LYS A 401 18.55 -1.90 -1.27
CA LYS A 401 18.79 -2.20 -2.69
C LYS A 401 17.49 -2.45 -3.44
N LEU A 402 16.52 -3.13 -2.83
CA LEU A 402 15.20 -3.32 -3.40
C LEU A 402 14.55 -1.96 -3.75
N GLU A 403 14.47 -1.05 -2.77
CA GLU A 403 13.86 0.27 -2.99
C GLU A 403 14.63 1.09 -4.04
N GLU A 404 15.96 1.09 -3.99
CA GLU A 404 16.83 1.76 -4.97
C GLU A 404 16.54 1.25 -6.39
N MET A 405 16.52 -0.06 -6.58
CA MET A 405 16.37 -0.66 -7.91
C MET A 405 14.96 -0.48 -8.48
N ILE A 406 13.93 -0.49 -7.64
CA ILE A 406 12.58 -0.14 -8.07
C ILE A 406 12.55 1.31 -8.53
N LYS A 407 13.05 2.28 -7.75
CA LYS A 407 13.05 3.71 -8.14
C LYS A 407 13.77 3.92 -9.47
N GLN A 408 14.94 3.31 -9.64
CA GLN A 408 15.76 3.46 -10.86
C GLN A 408 15.13 2.85 -12.11
N ASN A 409 14.33 1.79 -11.95
CA ASN A 409 13.80 1.02 -13.09
C ASN A 409 12.28 1.09 -13.19
N LEU A 410 11.61 1.92 -12.39
CA LEU A 410 10.14 1.98 -12.32
C LEU A 410 9.54 2.13 -13.71
N LEU A 411 9.93 3.17 -14.47
CA LEU A 411 9.42 3.38 -15.83
C LEU A 411 9.67 2.22 -16.81
N LYS A 412 10.74 1.45 -16.61
CA LYS A 412 11.03 0.29 -17.47
C LYS A 412 10.12 -0.89 -17.13
N GLY A 413 9.58 -0.93 -15.92
CA GLY A 413 8.76 -2.04 -15.42
C GLY A 413 9.53 -3.36 -15.23
N VAL A 414 10.86 -3.33 -15.30
CA VAL A 414 11.71 -4.53 -15.18
C VAL A 414 13.11 -4.14 -14.69
N ILE A 415 13.66 -4.95 -13.80
CA ILE A 415 15.07 -4.93 -13.41
C ILE A 415 15.80 -6.01 -14.19
N GLN A 416 16.96 -5.66 -14.75
CA GLN A 416 17.90 -6.61 -15.35
C GLN A 416 19.18 -6.60 -14.51
N LEU A 417 19.58 -7.77 -14.01
CA LEU A 417 20.75 -7.97 -13.13
C LEU A 417 21.95 -8.52 -13.88
#